data_AF-A0A1J4XUT0-F1
#
_entry.id   AF-A0A1J4XUT0-F1
#
_cell.length_a   1.000
_cell.length_b   1.000
_cell.length_c   1.000
_cell.angle_alpha   90.00
_cell.angle_beta   90.00
_cell.angle_gamma   90.00
#
_symmetry.space_group_name_H-M   'P 1'
#
loop_
_entity.id
_entity.type
_entity.pdbx_description
1 polymer ?
#
loop_
_entity_poly.entity_id
_entity_poly.type
_entity_poly.pdbx_seq_one_letter_code
_entity_poly.pdbx_strand_id
1 'polypeptide(L)'
;MQFLDLIAEWLFHFTCHQDPDLLVNSWGLSLPFCYRCGGIYLGIALALPSLTLIRNLPGRWYLGLGLITITLCEWLLANLGQTSSTFMTRALTGLITGVGLVLMLSVYVDSLKINLLNPLLLILLIILIVWLFNSLAVAVELTVTLSFLLFWVMVLSIFGQKLSTIVKREFLHG
;
A
#
# COMPACT_ATOMS: atom_id res chain seq x y z
N MET A 1 -6.61 -26.20 10.35
CA MET A 1 -5.89 -24.91 10.36
C MET A 1 -4.78 -25.05 11.39
N GLN A 2 -3.52 -25.03 10.95
CA GLN A 2 -2.37 -25.28 11.83
C GLN A 2 -2.04 -24.00 12.60
N PHE A 3 -1.47 -24.10 13.80
CA PHE A 3 -1.09 -22.95 14.65
C PHE A 3 -0.22 -21.91 13.91
N LEU A 4 0.57 -22.37 12.93
CA LEU A 4 1.40 -21.51 12.07
C LEU A 4 0.58 -20.61 11.13
N ASP A 5 -0.59 -21.09 10.65
CA ASP A 5 -1.47 -20.31 9.78
C ASP A 5 -2.04 -19.10 10.55
N LEU A 6 -2.43 -19.31 11.81
CA LEU A 6 -2.92 -18.28 12.72
C LEU A 6 -1.86 -17.21 13.00
N ILE A 7 -0.61 -17.63 13.22
CA ILE A 7 0.51 -16.68 13.42
C ILE A 7 0.77 -15.89 12.14
N ALA A 8 0.77 -16.57 10.99
CA ALA A 8 1.00 -15.93 9.71
C ALA A 8 -0.11 -14.92 9.37
N GLU A 9 -1.37 -15.30 9.54
CA GLU A 9 -2.52 -14.39 9.40
C GLU A 9 -2.34 -13.17 10.29
N TRP A 10 -2.10 -13.37 11.59
CA TRP A 10 -1.92 -12.25 12.50
C TRP A 10 -0.75 -11.32 12.13
N LEU A 11 0.38 -11.88 11.70
CA LEU A 11 1.56 -11.10 11.30
C LEU A 11 1.33 -10.32 9.99
N PHE A 12 0.67 -10.94 9.01
CA PHE A 12 0.51 -10.36 7.67
C PHE A 12 -0.76 -9.54 7.50
N HIS A 13 -1.75 -9.68 8.39
CA HIS A 13 -3.03 -8.96 8.31
C HIS A 13 -2.86 -7.43 8.26
N PHE A 14 -1.84 -6.90 8.93
CA PHE A 14 -1.52 -5.47 8.90
C PHE A 14 -0.92 -4.98 7.59
N THR A 15 -0.46 -5.90 6.74
CA THR A 15 0.40 -5.59 5.58
C THR A 15 -0.17 -6.11 4.26
N CYS A 16 -1.14 -7.02 4.34
CA CYS A 16 -1.78 -7.67 3.22
C CYS A 16 -3.26 -7.88 3.54
N HIS A 17 -4.14 -7.55 2.60
CA HIS A 17 -5.59 -7.74 2.78
C HIS A 17 -6.03 -9.21 2.78
N GLN A 18 -5.13 -10.14 2.45
CA GLN A 18 -5.35 -11.59 2.45
C GLN A 18 -6.60 -12.05 1.68
N ASP A 19 -6.93 -11.36 0.60
CA ASP A 19 -7.97 -11.79 -0.34
C ASP A 19 -7.57 -13.14 -0.98
N PRO A 20 -8.35 -14.22 -0.77
CA PRO A 20 -8.03 -15.56 -1.24
C PRO A 20 -7.84 -15.64 -2.76
N ASP A 21 -8.51 -14.77 -3.53
CA ASP A 21 -8.39 -14.73 -4.99
C ASP A 21 -7.06 -14.10 -5.44
N LEU A 22 -6.36 -13.41 -4.54
CA LEU A 22 -5.13 -12.67 -4.81
C LEU A 22 -3.88 -13.27 -4.15
N LEU A 23 -4.05 -14.33 -3.36
CA LEU A 23 -2.95 -15.01 -2.68
C LEU A 23 -2.00 -15.68 -3.68
N VAL A 24 -0.71 -15.70 -3.33
CA VAL A 24 0.28 -16.45 -4.11
C VAL A 24 0.03 -17.93 -3.91
N ASN A 25 -0.23 -18.64 -5.01
CA ASN A 25 -0.43 -20.09 -5.00
C ASN A 25 0.81 -20.78 -5.59
N SER A 26 1.52 -21.55 -4.78
CA SER A 26 2.71 -22.29 -5.19
C SER A 26 2.63 -23.75 -4.75
N TRP A 27 2.78 -24.68 -5.69
CA TRP A 27 2.69 -26.14 -5.43
C TRP A 27 1.43 -26.59 -4.68
N GLY A 28 0.28 -25.95 -4.95
CA GLY A 28 -0.98 -26.27 -4.29
C GLY A 28 -1.12 -25.70 -2.87
N LEU A 29 -0.16 -24.89 -2.42
CA LEU A 29 -0.21 -24.16 -1.16
C LEU A 29 -0.42 -22.66 -1.43
N SER A 30 -1.38 -22.06 -0.73
CA SER A 30 -1.57 -20.61 -0.71
C SER A 30 -0.67 -19.99 0.36
N LEU A 31 0.18 -19.06 -0.03
CA LEU A 31 0.99 -18.29 0.91
C LEU A 31 0.11 -17.21 1.58
N PRO A 32 0.44 -16.78 2.82
CA PRO A 32 -0.38 -15.84 3.60
C PRO A 32 -0.30 -14.39 3.11
N PHE A 33 0.17 -14.16 1.87
CA PHE A 33 0.34 -12.84 1.27
C PHE A 33 -0.03 -12.84 -0.22
N CYS A 34 -0.50 -11.69 -0.72
CA CYS A 34 -0.86 -11.53 -2.12
C CYS A 34 0.36 -11.33 -3.02
N TYR A 35 0.18 -11.49 -4.35
CA TYR A 35 1.25 -11.29 -5.34
C TYR A 35 1.97 -9.94 -5.20
N ARG A 36 1.26 -8.86 -4.80
CA ARG A 36 1.87 -7.54 -4.60
C ARG A 36 2.81 -7.52 -3.40
N CYS A 37 2.37 -8.00 -2.24
CA CYS A 37 3.22 -8.05 -1.05
C CYS A 37 4.41 -9.00 -1.26
N GLY A 38 4.19 -10.15 -1.91
CA GLY A 38 5.26 -11.06 -2.32
C GLY A 38 6.29 -10.36 -3.23
N GLY A 39 5.83 -9.57 -4.19
CA GLY A 39 6.67 -8.71 -5.02
C GLY A 39 7.48 -7.72 -4.18
N ILE A 40 6.85 -6.98 -3.27
CA ILE A 40 7.53 -6.02 -2.38
C ILE A 40 8.64 -6.71 -1.58
N TYR A 41 8.34 -7.84 -0.95
CA TYR A 41 9.32 -8.59 -0.17
C TYR A 41 10.48 -9.08 -1.04
N LEU A 42 10.20 -9.58 -2.24
CA LEU A 42 11.23 -9.99 -3.18
C LEU A 42 12.09 -8.80 -3.64
N GLY A 43 11.48 -7.66 -3.95
CA GLY A 43 12.18 -6.44 -4.34
C GLY A 43 13.11 -5.93 -3.22
N ILE A 44 12.64 -5.93 -1.97
CA ILE A 44 13.47 -5.61 -0.80
C ILE A 44 14.62 -6.61 -0.69
N ALA A 45 14.34 -7.92 -0.73
CA ALA A 45 15.35 -8.95 -0.60
C ALA A 45 16.45 -8.85 -1.67
N LEU A 46 16.10 -8.47 -2.90
CA LEU A 46 17.04 -8.29 -4.00
C LEU A 46 17.82 -6.98 -3.91
N ALA A 47 17.18 -5.88 -3.49
CA ALA A 47 17.83 -4.57 -3.43
C ALA A 47 18.66 -4.37 -2.16
N LEU A 48 18.29 -4.99 -1.03
CA LEU A 48 18.94 -4.78 0.26
C LEU A 48 20.45 -5.14 0.27
N PRO A 49 20.92 -6.24 -0.36
CA PRO A 49 22.35 -6.51 -0.48
C PRO A 49 23.12 -5.42 -1.26
N SER A 50 22.43 -4.71 -2.16
CA SER A 50 23.02 -3.63 -2.95
C SER A 50 23.04 -2.28 -2.22
N LEU A 51 22.60 -2.22 -0.95
CA LEU A 51 22.44 -0.98 -0.19
C LEU A 51 23.71 -0.11 -0.15
N THR A 52 24.89 -0.74 -0.05
CA THR A 52 26.18 -0.05 -0.06
C THR A 52 26.51 0.60 -1.41
N LEU A 53 26.08 -0.01 -2.52
CA LEU A 53 26.27 0.51 -3.88
C LEU A 53 25.30 1.66 -4.16
N ILE A 54 24.04 1.50 -3.78
CA ILE A 54 23.00 2.50 -4.04
C ILE A 54 23.05 3.71 -3.10
N ARG A 55 23.80 3.63 -2.00
CA ARG A 55 24.02 4.73 -1.06
C ARG A 55 24.63 5.97 -1.71
N ASN A 56 25.39 5.80 -2.80
CA ASN A 56 26.04 6.92 -3.49
C ASN A 56 25.25 7.43 -4.71
N LEU A 57 24.10 6.83 -5.02
CA LEU A 57 23.28 7.27 -6.16
C LEU A 57 22.70 8.67 -5.90
N PRO A 58 22.96 9.66 -6.77
CA PRO A 58 22.35 10.98 -6.66
C PRO A 58 20.86 10.89 -6.95
N GLY A 59 20.05 11.66 -6.22
CA GLY A 59 18.60 11.69 -6.43
C GLY A 59 17.85 10.40 -6.04
N ARG A 60 18.49 9.45 -5.34
CA ARG A 60 17.88 8.17 -4.92
C ARG A 60 16.57 8.31 -4.14
N TRP A 61 16.38 9.41 -3.40
CA TRP A 61 15.10 9.74 -2.77
C TRP A 61 13.97 9.90 -3.79
N TYR A 62 14.18 10.75 -4.81
CA TYR A 62 13.21 11.01 -5.86
C TYR A 62 12.97 9.77 -6.72
N LEU A 63 14.02 9.01 -7.01
CA LEU A 63 13.89 7.74 -7.72
C LEU A 63 13.04 6.75 -6.90
N GLY A 64 13.33 6.59 -5.61
CA GLY A 64 12.56 5.73 -4.71
C GLY A 64 11.08 6.11 -4.66
N LEU A 65 10.77 7.41 -4.50
CA LEU A 65 9.40 7.91 -4.57
C LEU A 65 8.74 7.60 -5.92
N GLY A 66 9.43 7.86 -7.03
CA GLY A 66 8.90 7.56 -8.36
C GLY A 66 8.54 6.09 -8.55
N LEU A 67 9.40 5.17 -8.08
CA LEU A 67 9.13 3.74 -8.13
C LEU A 67 7.92 3.34 -7.26
N ILE A 68 7.76 3.93 -6.08
CA ILE A 68 6.59 3.70 -5.22
C ILE A 68 5.31 4.24 -5.89
N THR A 69 5.38 5.40 -6.52
CA THR A 69 4.25 6.02 -7.24
C THR A 69 3.72 5.13 -8.35
N ILE A 70 4.55 4.35 -9.05
CA ILE A 70 4.10 3.41 -10.10
C ILE A 70 3.05 2.44 -9.56
N THR A 71 3.28 1.86 -8.39
CA THR A 71 2.33 0.91 -7.76
C THR A 71 1.06 1.59 -7.29
N LEU A 72 1.16 2.83 -6.79
CA LEU A 72 0.00 3.63 -6.42
C LEU A 72 -0.87 3.95 -7.65
N CYS A 73 -0.24 4.34 -8.77
CA CYS A 73 -0.94 4.60 -10.02
C CYS A 73 -1.60 3.35 -10.60
N GLU A 74 -0.90 2.21 -10.61
CA GLU A 74 -1.49 0.94 -11.07
C GLU A 74 -2.69 0.53 -10.21
N TRP A 75 -2.56 0.61 -8.89
CA TRP A 75 -3.66 0.33 -7.97
C TRP A 75 -4.86 1.25 -8.19
N LEU A 76 -4.61 2.55 -8.36
CA LEU A 76 -5.66 3.55 -8.57
C LEU A 76 -6.38 3.30 -9.91
N LEU A 77 -5.65 3.10 -11.00
CA LEU A 77 -6.23 2.82 -12.31
C LEU A 77 -7.04 1.52 -12.32
N ALA A 78 -6.57 0.49 -11.60
CA ALA A 78 -7.31 -0.75 -11.45
C ALA A 78 -8.63 -0.57 -10.67
N ASN A 79 -8.60 0.17 -9.57
CA ASN A 79 -9.81 0.45 -8.78
C ASN A 79 -10.81 1.35 -9.50
N LEU A 80 -10.34 2.21 -10.41
CA LEU A 80 -11.20 3.02 -11.29
C LEU A 80 -11.73 2.23 -12.50
N GLY A 81 -11.42 0.93 -12.60
CA GLY A 81 -11.83 0.08 -13.71
C GLY A 81 -11.19 0.42 -15.06
N GLN A 82 -10.13 1.24 -15.08
CA GLN A 82 -9.44 1.66 -16.30
C GLN A 82 -8.46 0.60 -16.81
N THR A 83 -7.91 -0.21 -15.89
CA THR A 83 -6.97 -1.29 -16.21
C THR A 83 -7.30 -2.54 -15.41
N SER A 84 -6.95 -3.72 -15.92
CA SER A 84 -7.04 -4.96 -15.14
C SER A 84 -5.76 -5.19 -14.32
N SER A 85 -5.92 -5.35 -13.00
CA SER A 85 -4.80 -5.74 -12.13
C SER A 85 -4.64 -7.26 -12.15
N THR A 86 -3.64 -7.75 -12.86
CA THR A 86 -3.32 -9.18 -12.98
C THR A 86 -2.34 -9.61 -11.87
N PHE A 87 -2.18 -10.91 -11.65
CA PHE A 87 -1.16 -11.42 -10.72
C PHE A 87 0.26 -10.95 -11.09
N MET A 88 0.56 -10.92 -12.39
CA MET A 88 1.85 -10.50 -12.92
C MET A 88 2.08 -9.00 -12.71
N THR A 89 1.10 -8.14 -13.03
CA THR A 89 1.25 -6.69 -12.82
C THR A 89 1.39 -6.38 -11.33
N ARG A 90 0.60 -7.03 -10.45
CA ARG A 90 0.72 -6.91 -8.99
C ARG A 90 2.11 -7.29 -8.48
N ALA A 91 2.67 -8.41 -8.94
CA ALA A 91 4.00 -8.85 -8.55
C ALA A 91 5.10 -7.89 -9.03
N LEU A 92 5.03 -7.43 -10.28
CA LEU A 92 6.00 -6.51 -10.85
C LEU A 92 5.97 -5.13 -10.20
N THR A 93 4.78 -4.53 -10.02
CA THR A 93 4.65 -3.24 -9.33
C THR A 93 5.09 -3.37 -7.87
N GLY A 94 4.70 -4.46 -7.19
CA GLY A 94 5.21 -4.80 -5.87
C GLY A 94 6.75 -4.85 -5.82
N LEU A 95 7.40 -5.56 -6.73
CA LEU A 95 8.86 -5.65 -6.83
C LEU A 95 9.51 -4.28 -7.01
N ILE A 96 8.97 -3.46 -7.91
CA ILE A 96 9.42 -2.09 -8.16
C ILE A 96 9.31 -1.25 -6.87
N THR A 97 8.19 -1.34 -6.15
CA THR A 97 8.02 -0.70 -4.85
C THR A 97 9.03 -1.18 -3.83
N GLY A 98 9.30 -2.48 -3.76
CA GLY A 98 10.31 -3.05 -2.85
C GLY A 98 11.70 -2.44 -3.08
N VAL A 99 12.12 -2.29 -4.34
CA VAL A 99 13.36 -1.58 -4.70
C VAL A 99 13.30 -0.10 -4.29
N GLY A 100 12.18 0.57 -4.56
CA GLY A 100 11.96 1.97 -4.18
C GLY A 100 12.10 2.18 -2.67
N LEU A 101 11.53 1.28 -1.85
CA LEU A 101 11.63 1.33 -0.40
C LEU A 101 13.08 1.21 0.08
N VAL A 102 13.90 0.35 -0.54
CA VAL A 102 15.33 0.22 -0.19
C VAL A 102 16.11 1.49 -0.56
N LEU A 103 15.79 2.13 -1.69
CA LEU A 103 16.37 3.43 -2.04
C LEU A 103 16.03 4.50 -1.01
N MET A 104 14.78 4.55 -0.53
CA MET A 104 14.38 5.48 0.54
C MET A 104 15.08 5.15 1.86
N LEU A 105 15.13 3.88 2.25
CA LEU A 105 15.86 3.38 3.42
C LEU A 105 17.32 3.83 3.40
N SER A 106 18.00 3.80 2.25
CA SER A 106 19.40 4.24 2.15
C SER A 106 19.60 5.70 2.58
N VAL A 107 18.65 6.59 2.26
CA VAL A 107 18.68 8.01 2.65
C VAL A 107 18.52 8.17 4.16
N TYR A 108 17.67 7.36 4.78
CA TYR A 108 17.52 7.36 6.24
C TYR A 108 18.76 6.82 6.95
N VAL A 109 19.35 5.73 6.45
CA VAL A 109 20.60 5.16 6.98
C VAL A 109 21.73 6.19 6.94
N ASP A 110 21.82 6.98 5.86
CA ASP A 110 22.75 8.10 5.75
C ASP A 110 22.49 9.21 6.77
N SER A 111 21.23 9.65 6.86
CA SER A 111 20.83 10.76 7.73
C SER A 111 21.06 10.44 9.21
N LEU A 112 20.85 9.18 9.59
CA LEU A 112 21.03 8.69 10.96
C LEU A 112 22.47 8.22 11.27
N LYS A 113 23.40 8.31 10.30
CA LYS A 113 24.79 7.84 10.40
C LYS A 113 24.89 6.39 10.90
N ILE A 114 23.95 5.55 10.48
CA ILE A 114 23.87 4.16 10.94
C ILE A 114 25.03 3.36 10.36
N ASN A 115 25.71 2.61 11.23
CA ASN A 115 26.72 1.67 10.81
C ASN A 115 26.03 0.42 10.23
N LEU A 116 26.10 0.21 8.91
CA LEU A 116 25.48 -0.93 8.22
C LEU A 116 25.95 -2.29 8.74
N LEU A 117 27.08 -2.34 9.44
CA LEU A 117 27.61 -3.55 10.08
C LEU A 117 26.85 -3.96 11.34
N ASN A 118 25.85 -3.18 11.79
CA ASN A 118 24.95 -3.57 12.86
C ASN A 118 23.67 -4.20 12.28
N PRO A 119 23.63 -5.54 12.08
CA PRO A 119 22.49 -6.21 11.47
C PRO A 119 21.22 -6.09 12.31
N LEU A 120 21.33 -5.99 13.64
CA LEU A 120 20.19 -5.81 14.53
C LEU A 120 19.48 -4.49 14.24
N LEU A 121 20.24 -3.39 14.14
CA LEU A 121 19.69 -2.08 13.84
C LEU A 121 19.10 -2.01 12.43
N LEU A 122 19.71 -2.68 11.46
CA LEU A 122 19.16 -2.79 10.10
C LEU A 122 17.82 -3.52 10.08
N ILE A 123 17.71 -4.66 10.80
CA ILE A 123 16.46 -5.40 10.96
C ILE A 123 15.38 -4.53 11.61
N LEU A 124 15.72 -3.83 12.70
CA LEU A 124 14.79 -2.91 13.38
C LEU A 124 14.32 -1.79 12.46
N LEU A 125 15.20 -1.24 11.61
CA LEU A 125 14.82 -0.21 10.64
C LEU A 125 13.90 -0.75 9.55
N ILE A 126 14.16 -1.96 9.06
CA ILE A 126 13.30 -2.61 8.07
C ILE A 126 11.91 -2.83 8.66
N ILE A 127 11.82 -3.36 9.88
CA ILE A 127 10.55 -3.55 10.60
C ILE A 127 9.82 -2.20 10.75
N LEU A 128 10.53 -1.15 11.18
CA LEU A 128 9.95 0.19 11.33
C LEU A 128 9.44 0.76 10.00
N ILE A 129 10.20 0.62 8.92
CA ILE A 129 9.80 1.12 7.59
C ILE A 129 8.57 0.38 7.09
N VAL A 130 8.55 -0.94 7.21
CA VAL A 130 7.38 -1.75 6.83
C VAL A 130 6.17 -1.32 7.66
N TRP A 131 6.33 -1.14 8.98
CA TRP A 131 5.25 -0.69 9.87
C TRP A 131 4.74 0.71 9.52
N LEU A 132 5.65 1.67 9.25
CA LEU A 132 5.28 3.03 8.84
C LEU A 132 4.56 3.04 7.49
N PHE A 133 5.01 2.24 6.52
CA PHE A 133 4.39 2.13 5.21
C PHE A 133 2.95 1.59 5.31
N ASN A 134 2.75 0.55 6.12
CA ASN A 134 1.41 0.01 6.36
C ASN A 134 0.51 1.00 7.09
N SER A 135 1.04 1.68 8.12
CA SER A 135 0.30 2.72 8.84
C SER A 135 -0.12 3.87 7.91
N LEU A 136 0.74 4.26 6.98
CA LEU A 136 0.44 5.27 5.96
C LEU A 136 -0.63 4.78 4.98
N ALA A 137 -0.56 3.52 4.53
CA ALA A 137 -1.56 2.92 3.65
C ALA A 137 -2.95 2.95 4.29
N VAL A 138 -3.06 2.53 5.56
CA VAL A 138 -4.30 2.60 6.34
C VAL A 138 -4.79 4.05 6.49
N ALA A 139 -3.90 5.00 6.75
CA ALA A 139 -4.27 6.42 6.87
C ALA A 139 -4.81 6.99 5.54
N VAL A 140 -4.20 6.62 4.40
CA VAL A 140 -4.67 7.03 3.07
C VAL A 140 -6.05 6.43 2.78
N GLU A 141 -6.23 5.14 3.04
CA GLU A 141 -7.51 4.45 2.85
C GLU A 141 -8.62 5.07 3.70
N LEU A 142 -8.33 5.37 4.97
CA LEU A 142 -9.25 6.06 5.87
C LEU A 142 -9.61 7.46 5.34
N THR A 143 -8.62 8.21 4.84
CA THR A 143 -8.84 9.56 4.30
C THR A 143 -9.72 9.52 3.03
N VAL A 144 -9.47 8.59 2.12
CA VAL A 144 -10.29 8.38 0.92
C VAL A 144 -11.72 7.99 1.30
N THR A 145 -11.87 7.05 2.22
CA THR A 145 -13.18 6.60 2.72
C THR A 145 -13.96 7.75 3.37
N LEU A 146 -13.31 8.53 4.23
CA LEU A 146 -13.92 9.68 4.88
C LEU A 146 -14.35 10.75 3.86
N SER A 147 -13.50 11.03 2.86
CA SER A 147 -13.82 11.98 1.79
C SER A 147 -15.04 11.53 0.98
N PHE A 148 -15.14 10.23 0.67
CA PHE A 148 -16.28 9.65 -0.03
C PHE A 148 -17.58 9.71 0.78
N LEU A 149 -17.52 9.44 2.09
CA LEU A 149 -18.68 9.56 2.98
C LEU A 149 -19.16 11.02 3.08
N LEU A 150 -18.24 11.97 3.24
CA LEU A 150 -18.56 13.39 3.28
C LEU A 150 -19.24 13.87 1.98
N PHE A 151 -18.76 13.39 0.84
CA PHE A 151 -19.38 13.66 -0.46
C PHE A 151 -20.85 13.19 -0.50
N TRP A 152 -21.14 11.96 -0.06
CA TRP A 152 -22.52 11.45 -0.05
C TRP A 152 -23.44 12.16 0.93
N VAL A 153 -22.95 12.53 2.12
CA VAL A 153 -23.71 13.36 3.07
C VAL A 153 -24.10 14.70 2.42
N MET A 154 -23.17 15.32 1.70
CA MET A 154 -23.44 16.57 0.97
C MET A 154 -24.50 16.36 -0.12
N VAL A 155 -24.38 15.32 -0.95
CA VAL A 155 -25.37 14.99 -2.00
C VAL A 155 -26.77 14.77 -1.41
N LEU A 156 -26.88 14.00 -0.33
CA LEU A 156 -28.15 13.73 0.34
C LEU A 156 -28.75 15.00 0.96
N SER A 157 -27.92 15.89 1.52
CA SER A 157 -28.38 17.16 2.08
C SER A 157 -28.97 18.09 1.01
N ILE A 158 -28.33 18.17 -0.16
CA ILE A 158 -28.80 18.97 -1.30
C ILE A 158 -30.11 18.39 -1.84
N PHE A 159 -30.18 17.07 -2.00
CA PHE A 159 -31.38 16.39 -2.46
C PHE A 159 -32.54 16.58 -1.48
N GLY A 160 -32.30 16.43 -0.18
CA GLY A 160 -33.28 16.66 0.88
C GLY A 160 -33.82 18.09 0.89
N GLN A 161 -32.96 19.10 0.72
CA GLN A 161 -33.38 20.49 0.58
C GLN A 161 -34.29 20.70 -0.64
N LYS A 162 -33.91 20.13 -1.80
CA LYS A 162 -34.69 20.24 -3.04
C LYS A 162 -36.05 19.56 -2.91
N LEU A 163 -36.09 18.35 -2.35
CA LEU A 163 -37.33 17.61 -2.10
C LEU A 163 -38.25 18.38 -1.15
N SER A 164 -37.71 18.92 -0.05
CA SER A 164 -38.49 19.73 0.90
C SER A 164 -39.11 20.97 0.23
N THR A 165 -38.41 21.56 -0.74
CA THR A 165 -38.89 22.71 -1.50
C THR A 165 -40.03 22.33 -2.46
N ILE A 166 -39.92 21.16 -3.12
CA ILE A 166 -40.97 20.63 -4.00
C ILE A 166 -42.23 20.32 -3.18
N VAL A 167 -42.08 19.58 -2.08
CA VAL A 167 -43.22 19.23 -1.19
C VAL A 167 -43.92 20.48 -0.68
N LYS A 168 -43.17 21.50 -0.23
CA LYS A 168 -43.76 22.77 0.21
C LYS A 168 -44.54 23.49 -0.90
N ARG A 169 -44.10 23.42 -2.17
CA ARG A 169 -44.82 24.05 -3.28
C ARG A 169 -46.14 23.33 -3.58
N GLU A 170 -46.13 22.00 -3.62
CA GLU A 170 -47.34 21.21 -3.86
C GLU A 170 -48.38 21.42 -2.74
N PHE A 171 -47.94 21.45 -1.48
CA PHE A 171 -48.86 21.68 -0.34
C PHE A 171 -49.44 23.10 -0.25
N LEU A 172 -48.75 24.12 -0.79
CA LEU A 172 -49.22 25.51 -0.75
C LEU A 172 -50.11 25.88 -1.93
N HIS A 173 -50.11 25.09 -3.00
CA HIS A 173 -50.83 25.39 -4.24
C HIS A 173 -51.89 24.35 -4.63
N GLY A 174 -51.98 23.23 -3.89
CA GLY A 174 -53.00 22.19 -4.05
C GLY A 174 -54.18 22.30 -3.10
#